data_AF-A0A1G3UHE8-F1
#
_entry.id   AF-A0A1G3UHE8-F1
#
_cell.length_a   1.000
_cell.length_b   1.000
_cell.length_c   1.000
_cell.angle_alpha   90.00
_cell.angle_beta   90.00
_cell.angle_gamma   90.00
#
_symmetry.space_group_name_H-M   'P 1'
#
loop_
_entity.id
_entity.type
_entity.pdbx_description
1 polymer ?
#
loop_
_entity_poly.entity_id
_entity_poly.type
_entity_poly.pdbx_seq_one_letter_code
_entity_poly.pdbx_strand_id
1 'polypeptide(L)'
;MKLPIIALLLYTFFAFDLFAESSRTTQTFQEYIDEKQKVLSNKVINLFDSIDRGISRSIGSADNEKYCEDMEQKAVNDFFQDKNSVDEFFKNDKYTSETEKSYLRVSIGAAFESKNSTSFIHKVRAQVPLSRTKESFKLFIDDVKEDYRQNSTTSKDNQKSLEIGVNYFAPTPNDIKSKYSIGFSGLSTFASARYSKDFKIQKWLIQPTQQFKYSTKSDFSEETNIYFDRTLEELSLFRTTLHRKTQSSIAGFDYALAFSYYLTPSSKKGFSFTQQFWGNSKYTCDAAPRQFGGISDYSTFVSWRQNIFRKWITYEIQPGVSFHREHDYKPNQIVRFYVDFYFGNI
;
A
#
# COMPACT_ATOMS: atom_id res chain seq x y z
N MET A 1 -25.46 1.18 20.15
CA MET A 1 -24.28 1.74 19.45
C MET A 1 -24.82 2.51 18.25
N LYS A 2 -24.80 3.85 18.32
CA LYS A 2 -25.72 4.72 17.57
C LYS A 2 -25.27 4.97 16.12
N LEU A 3 -26.22 5.44 15.32
CA LEU A 3 -26.20 5.71 13.88
C LEU A 3 -25.15 6.70 13.27
N PRO A 4 -24.38 7.57 13.98
CA PRO A 4 -23.63 8.62 13.28
C PRO A 4 -22.48 8.15 12.38
N ILE A 5 -21.96 6.92 12.54
CA ILE A 5 -20.84 6.41 11.74
C ILE A 5 -21.31 6.01 10.32
N ILE A 6 -22.53 5.49 10.18
CA ILE A 6 -23.10 5.09 8.89
C ILE A 6 -23.54 6.32 8.07
N ALA A 7 -24.03 7.37 8.74
CA ALA A 7 -24.38 8.63 8.09
C ALA A 7 -23.14 9.35 7.52
N LEU A 8 -21.99 9.24 8.17
CA LEU A 8 -20.72 9.83 7.71
C LEU A 8 -20.15 9.11 6.47
N LEU A 9 -20.36 7.80 6.36
CA LEU A 9 -19.98 6.99 5.20
C LEU A 9 -20.89 7.21 3.99
N LEU A 10 -22.18 7.52 4.19
CA LEU A 10 -23.09 7.86 3.09
C LEU A 10 -22.84 9.28 2.54
N TYR A 11 -22.42 10.23 3.39
CA TYR A 11 -22.14 11.60 2.94
C TYR A 11 -20.88 11.70 2.05
N THR A 12 -19.91 10.81 2.25
CA THR A 12 -18.70 10.73 1.42
C THR A 12 -18.97 10.10 0.05
N PHE A 13 -19.96 9.21 -0.06
CA PHE A 13 -20.34 8.61 -1.34
C PHE A 13 -21.19 9.55 -2.21
N PHE A 14 -22.08 10.36 -1.61
CA PHE A 14 -22.90 11.33 -2.35
C PHE A 14 -22.18 12.63 -2.76
N ALA A 15 -20.98 12.90 -2.24
CA ALA A 15 -20.19 14.07 -2.62
C ALA A 15 -19.50 13.94 -3.99
N PHE A 16 -19.60 12.78 -4.66
CA PHE A 16 -18.99 12.54 -5.98
C PHE A 16 -19.90 12.86 -7.18
N ASP A 17 -21.20 13.09 -6.98
CA ASP A 17 -22.18 13.21 -8.10
C ASP A 17 -22.64 14.64 -8.42
N LEU A 18 -21.99 15.68 -7.90
CA LEU A 18 -22.33 17.07 -8.27
C LEU A 18 -21.09 17.84 -8.69
N PHE A 19 -21.30 18.78 -9.62
CA PHE A 19 -20.36 19.77 -10.18
C PHE A 19 -19.70 19.43 -11.53
N ALA A 20 -20.55 19.18 -12.54
CA ALA A 20 -20.35 19.80 -13.85
C ALA A 20 -20.80 21.28 -13.75
N GLU A 21 -19.95 22.14 -13.20
CA GLU A 21 -20.23 23.58 -13.14
C GLU A 21 -19.79 24.22 -14.47
N SER A 22 -20.77 24.57 -15.31
CA SER A 22 -20.55 25.25 -16.59
C SER A 22 -20.33 26.75 -16.36
N SER A 23 -19.23 27.14 -15.73
CA SER A 23 -18.82 28.55 -15.66
C SER A 23 -17.73 28.82 -16.69
N ARG A 24 -18.04 29.71 -17.65
CA ARG A 24 -17.06 30.28 -18.59
C ARG A 24 -15.95 30.96 -17.78
N THR A 25 -14.82 30.29 -17.64
CA THR A 25 -13.63 30.83 -16.99
C THR A 25 -12.55 31.05 -18.06
N THR A 26 -11.94 32.23 -18.01
CA THR A 26 -10.74 32.62 -18.76
C THR A 26 -9.48 31.85 -18.32
N GLN A 27 -9.64 30.88 -17.42
CA GLN A 27 -8.57 30.03 -16.92
C GLN A 27 -8.21 28.96 -17.95
N THR A 28 -6.92 28.66 -18.04
CA THR A 28 -6.47 27.49 -18.80
C THR A 28 -6.98 26.21 -18.14
N PHE A 29 -7.19 25.16 -18.93
CA PHE A 29 -7.60 23.84 -18.41
C PHE A 29 -6.67 23.34 -17.28
N GLN A 30 -5.38 23.68 -17.36
CA GLN A 30 -4.40 23.32 -16.33
C GLN A 30 -4.65 24.04 -14.99
N GLU A 31 -4.93 25.34 -15.03
CA GLU A 31 -5.22 26.13 -13.83
C GLU A 31 -6.51 25.65 -13.17
N TYR A 32 -7.53 25.31 -13.96
CA TYR A 32 -8.78 24.74 -13.45
C TYR A 32 -8.54 23.42 -12.70
N ILE A 33 -7.76 22.50 -13.29
CA ILE A 33 -7.47 21.20 -12.67
C ILE A 33 -6.64 21.36 -11.39
N ASP A 34 -5.65 22.25 -11.39
CA ASP A 34 -4.85 22.55 -10.19
C ASP A 34 -5.70 23.19 -9.09
N GLU A 35 -6.62 24.10 -9.44
CA GLU A 35 -7.56 24.69 -8.48
C GLU A 35 -8.46 23.62 -7.87
N LYS A 36 -9.08 22.76 -8.69
CA LYS A 36 -9.93 21.67 -8.19
C LYS A 36 -9.14 20.67 -7.33
N GLN A 37 -7.91 20.34 -7.71
CA GLN A 37 -7.05 19.47 -6.88
C GLN A 37 -6.70 20.12 -5.55
N LYS A 38 -6.41 21.43 -5.53
CA LYS A 38 -6.13 22.16 -4.31
C LYS A 38 -7.35 22.22 -3.41
N VAL A 39 -8.53 22.50 -3.98
CA VAL A 39 -9.81 22.47 -3.26
C VAL A 39 -10.07 21.09 -2.67
N LEU A 40 -9.88 20.02 -3.45
CA LEU A 40 -10.09 18.65 -2.98
C LEU A 40 -9.07 18.27 -1.89
N SER A 41 -7.79 18.61 -2.07
CA SER A 41 -6.75 18.35 -1.08
C SER A 41 -7.01 19.12 0.22
N ASN A 42 -7.41 20.38 0.13
CA ASN A 42 -7.80 21.16 1.30
C ASN A 42 -9.03 20.57 1.99
N LYS A 43 -10.03 20.08 1.23
CA LYS A 43 -11.18 19.36 1.81
C LYS A 43 -10.74 18.09 2.53
N VAL A 44 -9.82 17.31 1.94
CA VAL A 44 -9.26 16.09 2.57
C VAL A 44 -8.53 16.45 3.86
N ILE A 45 -7.65 17.46 3.83
CA ILE A 45 -6.92 17.94 5.01
C ILE A 45 -7.90 18.42 6.09
N ASN A 46 -8.89 19.24 5.73
CA ASN A 46 -9.89 19.75 6.68
C ASN A 46 -10.78 18.65 7.26
N LEU A 47 -11.16 17.65 6.43
CA LEU A 47 -11.90 16.48 6.90
C LEU A 47 -11.05 15.69 7.91
N PHE A 48 -9.77 15.46 7.59
CA PHE A 48 -8.84 14.75 8.44
C PHE A 48 -8.61 15.48 9.77
N ASP A 49 -8.43 16.80 9.73
CA ASP A 49 -8.32 17.64 10.92
C ASP A 49 -9.61 17.65 11.75
N SER A 50 -10.78 17.69 11.10
CA SER A 50 -12.07 17.61 11.80
C SER A 50 -12.27 16.26 12.50
N ILE A 51 -11.84 15.17 11.87
CA ILE A 51 -11.88 13.83 12.46
C ILE A 51 -10.95 13.76 13.67
N ASP A 52 -9.72 14.25 13.54
CA ASP A 52 -8.73 14.29 14.63
C ASP A 52 -9.24 15.10 15.82
N ARG A 53 -9.79 16.31 15.58
CA ARG A 53 -10.43 17.14 16.62
C ARG A 53 -11.60 16.43 17.30
N GLY A 54 -12.48 15.79 16.51
CA GLY A 54 -13.66 15.09 17.04
C GLY A 54 -13.27 13.94 17.96
N ILE A 55 -12.29 13.13 17.56
CA ILE A 55 -11.80 12.00 18.34
C ILE A 55 -11.05 12.49 19.59
N SER A 56 -10.18 13.49 19.45
CA SER A 56 -9.41 14.04 20.57
C SER A 56 -10.31 14.58 21.69
N ARG A 57 -11.37 15.32 21.34
CA ARG A 57 -12.39 15.77 22.30
C ARG A 57 -13.09 14.60 23.00
N SER A 58 -13.40 13.53 22.27
CA SER A 58 -14.07 12.36 22.84
C SER A 58 -13.18 11.54 23.78
N ILE A 59 -11.86 11.57 23.59
CA ILE A 59 -10.88 10.81 24.39
C ILE A 59 -10.36 11.65 25.57
N GLY A 60 -10.69 12.95 25.64
CA GLY A 60 -10.25 13.83 26.72
C GLY A 60 -8.76 14.16 26.67
N SER A 61 -8.14 14.07 25.49
CA SER A 61 -6.75 14.51 25.29
C SER A 61 -6.68 16.03 25.24
N ALA A 62 -5.72 16.61 25.96
CA ALA A 62 -5.54 18.05 26.08
C ALA A 62 -5.33 18.72 24.71
N ASP A 63 -6.07 19.80 24.45
CA ASP A 63 -5.87 20.72 23.33
C ASP A 63 -4.50 21.41 23.46
N ASN A 64 -3.43 20.70 23.16
CA ASN A 64 -2.10 21.29 23.01
C ASN A 64 -1.82 21.42 21.51
N GLU A 65 -2.06 22.61 20.95
CA GLU A 65 -1.75 22.99 19.56
C GLU A 65 -0.27 22.82 19.18
N LYS A 66 0.61 22.50 20.14
CA LYS A 66 2.06 22.47 20.00
C LYS A 66 2.66 21.18 19.41
N TYR A 67 1.87 20.13 19.16
CA TYR A 67 2.41 18.81 18.77
C TYR A 67 2.52 18.57 17.25
N CYS A 68 1.73 19.28 16.42
CA CYS A 68 1.74 19.05 14.96
C CYS A 68 3.04 19.54 14.30
N GLU A 69 3.53 20.73 14.68
CA GLU A 69 4.77 21.30 14.11
C GLU A 69 6.02 20.49 14.50
N ASP A 70 6.05 19.94 15.72
CA ASP A 70 7.19 19.16 16.21
C ASP A 70 7.31 17.77 15.55
N MET A 71 6.20 17.09 15.21
CA MET A 71 6.26 15.86 14.40
C MET A 71 6.69 16.16 12.95
N GLU A 72 6.28 17.31 12.42
CA GLU A 72 6.63 17.75 11.07
C GLU A 72 8.12 18.10 10.96
N GLN A 73 8.71 18.74 11.98
CA GLN A 73 10.16 19.03 12.03
C GLN A 73 11.01 17.81 12.37
N LYS A 74 10.54 16.89 13.22
CA LYS A 74 11.32 15.68 13.59
C LYS A 74 11.40 14.67 12.46
N ALA A 75 10.42 14.67 11.54
CA ALA A 75 10.49 13.91 10.29
C ALA A 75 11.54 14.46 9.29
N VAL A 76 12.00 15.69 9.47
CA VAL A 76 12.92 16.39 8.55
C VAL A 76 14.40 16.22 8.93
N ASN A 77 14.73 15.97 10.21
CA ASN A 77 16.10 16.18 10.71
C ASN A 77 16.96 14.94 11.04
N ASP A 78 16.49 13.70 10.92
CA ASP A 78 17.31 12.51 11.21
C ASP A 78 17.73 11.72 9.95
N PHE A 79 18.87 12.10 9.35
CA PHE A 79 19.92 11.21 8.79
C PHE A 79 19.54 10.04 7.81
N PHE A 80 18.47 10.15 7.01
CA PHE A 80 18.06 9.14 6.00
C PHE A 80 17.68 9.71 4.61
N GLN A 81 18.46 10.63 4.05
CA GLN A 81 18.04 11.34 2.82
C GLN A 81 18.03 10.52 1.51
N ASP A 82 18.81 9.44 1.36
CA ASP A 82 18.89 8.76 0.06
C ASP A 82 17.90 7.59 -0.12
N LYS A 83 17.64 6.80 0.94
CA LYS A 83 16.78 5.60 0.86
C LYS A 83 15.29 5.94 0.76
N ASN A 84 14.85 6.98 1.47
CA ASN A 84 13.45 7.38 1.43
C ASN A 84 13.05 7.81 0.02
N SER A 85 13.93 8.42 -0.76
CA SER A 85 13.59 8.94 -2.09
C SER A 85 13.04 7.87 -3.07
N VAL A 86 13.65 6.68 -3.12
CA VAL A 86 13.24 5.61 -4.04
C VAL A 86 11.95 4.96 -3.56
N ASP A 87 11.89 4.54 -2.29
CA ASP A 87 10.69 3.92 -1.73
C ASP A 87 9.50 4.92 -1.69
N GLU A 88 9.74 6.21 -1.46
CA GLU A 88 8.75 7.31 -1.53
C GLU A 88 8.34 7.65 -2.96
N PHE A 89 9.21 7.48 -3.95
CA PHE A 89 8.83 7.63 -5.37
C PHE A 89 7.89 6.51 -5.83
N PHE A 90 8.25 5.25 -5.52
CA PHE A 90 7.47 4.08 -5.92
C PHE A 90 6.24 3.85 -5.03
N LYS A 91 6.26 4.32 -3.78
CA LYS A 91 5.18 4.16 -2.78
C LYS A 91 4.64 2.73 -2.76
N ASN A 92 5.57 1.78 -2.70
CA ASN A 92 5.28 0.35 -2.63
C ASN A 92 4.61 0.00 -1.29
N ASP A 93 4.12 -1.24 -1.17
CA ASP A 93 3.39 -1.65 0.04
C ASP A 93 4.25 -1.55 1.31
N LYS A 94 5.57 -1.80 1.21
CA LYS A 94 6.53 -1.53 2.29
C LYS A 94 6.43 -0.08 2.77
N TYR A 95 6.63 0.90 1.90
CA TYR A 95 6.56 2.32 2.24
C TYR A 95 5.21 2.68 2.87
N THR A 96 4.10 2.27 2.26
CA THR A 96 2.77 2.60 2.79
C THR A 96 2.43 1.91 4.11
N SER A 97 3.04 0.76 4.40
CA SER A 97 2.82 0.04 5.65
C SER A 97 3.57 0.65 6.84
N GLU A 98 4.62 1.43 6.55
CA GLU A 98 5.53 2.05 7.52
C GLU A 98 5.33 3.56 7.64
N THR A 99 4.84 4.23 6.61
CA THR A 99 4.67 5.69 6.61
C THR A 99 3.66 6.15 7.65
N GLU A 100 3.95 7.28 8.27
CA GLU A 100 3.07 7.94 9.23
C GLU A 100 2.28 9.09 8.62
N LYS A 101 2.61 9.49 7.38
CA LYS A 101 2.05 10.66 6.71
C LYS A 101 0.56 10.51 6.41
N SER A 102 -0.13 11.65 6.34
CA SER A 102 -1.52 11.73 5.91
C SER A 102 -1.62 11.71 4.39
N TYR A 103 -2.32 10.75 3.80
CA TYR A 103 -2.50 10.71 2.36
C TYR A 103 -3.82 10.06 1.96
N LEU A 104 -4.29 10.41 0.77
CA LEU A 104 -5.28 9.67 0.02
C LEU A 104 -4.67 9.30 -1.33
N ARG A 105 -4.67 8.00 -1.66
CA ARG A 105 -4.25 7.45 -2.94
C ARG A 105 -5.44 6.77 -3.59
N VAL A 106 -5.76 7.18 -4.81
CA VAL A 106 -6.71 6.49 -5.67
C VAL A 106 -5.94 5.93 -6.86
N SER A 107 -5.94 4.61 -7.02
CA SER A 107 -5.30 3.93 -8.14
C SER A 107 -6.36 3.33 -9.06
N ILE A 108 -6.22 3.59 -10.35
CA ILE A 108 -7.02 2.97 -11.41
C ILE A 108 -6.05 2.28 -12.36
N GLY A 109 -6.38 1.07 -12.82
CA GLY A 109 -5.51 0.33 -13.72
C GLY A 109 -6.21 -0.80 -14.45
N ALA A 110 -5.47 -1.39 -15.38
CA ALA A 110 -5.88 -2.55 -16.15
C ALA A 110 -4.69 -3.50 -16.29
N ALA A 111 -4.93 -4.80 -16.22
CA ALA A 111 -3.96 -5.83 -16.54
C ALA A 111 -4.47 -6.64 -17.73
N PHE A 112 -3.64 -6.70 -18.77
CA PHE A 112 -3.87 -7.48 -19.98
C PHE A 112 -2.97 -8.70 -19.94
N GLU A 113 -3.54 -9.88 -20.11
CA GLU A 113 -2.83 -11.14 -20.03
C GLU A 113 -3.08 -11.97 -21.27
N SER A 114 -2.06 -12.68 -21.75
CA SER A 114 -2.18 -13.55 -22.93
C SER A 114 -2.98 -14.83 -22.66
N LYS A 115 -3.01 -15.30 -21.41
CA LYS A 115 -3.64 -16.57 -21.02
C LYS A 115 -4.87 -16.41 -20.12
N ASN A 116 -5.08 -15.21 -19.58
CA ASN A 116 -6.21 -14.88 -18.69
C ASN A 116 -7.01 -13.73 -19.27
N SER A 117 -8.21 -13.51 -18.74
CA SER A 117 -9.04 -12.37 -19.11
C SER A 117 -8.44 -11.06 -18.58
N THR A 118 -8.71 -9.97 -19.29
CA THR A 118 -8.36 -8.62 -18.82
C THR A 118 -9.00 -8.34 -17.47
N SER A 119 -8.21 -7.85 -16.52
CA SER A 119 -8.71 -7.46 -15.19
C SER A 119 -8.59 -5.95 -14.98
N PHE A 120 -9.64 -5.36 -14.40
CA PHE A 120 -9.66 -3.96 -14.01
C PHE A 120 -9.30 -3.80 -12.53
N ILE A 121 -8.42 -2.84 -12.27
CA ILE A 121 -7.83 -2.61 -10.96
C ILE A 121 -8.30 -1.24 -10.47
N HIS A 122 -9.05 -1.22 -9.37
CA HIS A 122 -9.31 -0.04 -8.56
C HIS A 122 -8.70 -0.31 -7.19
N LYS A 123 -8.07 0.70 -6.59
CA LYS A 123 -7.57 0.67 -5.22
C LYS A 123 -7.77 2.04 -4.59
N VAL A 124 -8.27 2.07 -3.36
CA VAL A 124 -8.31 3.29 -2.55
C VAL A 124 -7.54 3.03 -1.27
N ARG A 125 -6.60 3.90 -0.96
CA ARG A 125 -5.85 3.87 0.29
C ARG A 125 -5.84 5.25 0.91
N ALA A 126 -6.28 5.36 2.15
CA ALA A 126 -6.27 6.59 2.91
C ALA A 126 -5.64 6.36 4.27
N GLN A 127 -4.88 7.33 4.76
CA GLN A 127 -4.33 7.33 6.10
C GLN A 127 -4.45 8.71 6.72
N VAL A 128 -4.92 8.74 7.97
CA VAL A 128 -5.12 9.94 8.77
C VAL A 128 -4.44 9.77 10.12
N PRO A 129 -3.29 10.40 10.38
CA PRO A 129 -2.71 10.44 11.71
C PRO A 129 -3.59 11.26 12.66
N LEU A 130 -3.79 10.75 13.87
CA LEU A 130 -4.53 11.42 14.93
C LEU A 130 -3.54 12.20 15.82
N SER A 131 -2.93 13.22 15.23
CA SER A 131 -1.84 14.02 15.82
C SER A 131 -2.20 14.73 17.12
N ARG A 132 -3.48 15.02 17.35
CA ARG A 132 -3.97 15.69 18.57
C ARG A 132 -4.23 14.72 19.73
N THR A 133 -4.09 13.43 19.51
CA THR A 133 -4.14 12.42 20.57
C THR A 133 -2.73 12.20 21.15
N LYS A 134 -2.62 11.90 22.46
CA LYS A 134 -1.32 11.65 23.12
C LYS A 134 -0.58 10.41 22.59
N GLU A 135 -1.25 9.64 21.75
CA GLU A 135 -0.84 8.32 21.29
C GLU A 135 -0.79 8.34 19.76
N SER A 136 0.18 7.65 19.15
CA SER A 136 0.41 7.63 17.70
C SER A 136 -0.62 6.78 16.96
N PHE A 137 -1.91 7.12 17.12
CA PHE A 137 -3.01 6.48 16.44
C PHE A 137 -3.18 7.03 15.02
N LYS A 138 -3.62 6.17 14.09
CA LYS A 138 -3.96 6.55 12.73
C LYS A 138 -5.22 5.85 12.28
N LEU A 139 -6.16 6.57 11.68
CA LEU A 139 -7.24 5.94 10.92
C LEU A 139 -6.70 5.54 9.56
N PHE A 140 -7.13 4.39 9.07
CA PHE A 140 -6.80 3.95 7.72
C PHE A 140 -8.01 3.38 7.00
N ILE A 141 -7.97 3.54 5.68
CA ILE A 141 -8.77 2.82 4.72
C ILE A 141 -7.78 2.16 3.78
N ASP A 142 -7.85 0.85 3.60
CA ASP A 142 -7.03 0.14 2.64
C ASP A 142 -7.87 -0.89 1.90
N ASP A 143 -7.86 -0.84 0.58
CA ASP A 143 -8.37 -1.94 -0.23
C ASP A 143 -7.32 -3.06 -0.19
N VAL A 144 -7.55 -4.02 0.72
CA VAL A 144 -6.70 -5.18 0.87
C VAL A 144 -7.04 -6.16 -0.23
N LYS A 145 -6.18 -6.18 -1.24
CA LYS A 145 -6.00 -7.36 -2.07
C LYS A 145 -4.99 -8.28 -1.40
N GLU A 146 -5.19 -9.58 -1.52
CA GLU A 146 -4.03 -10.48 -1.49
C GLU A 146 -3.02 -9.98 -2.54
N ASP A 147 -1.77 -9.84 -2.10
CA ASP A 147 -0.75 -9.01 -2.71
C ASP A 147 -0.63 -9.13 -4.24
N TYR A 148 -0.23 -8.02 -4.88
CA TYR A 148 0.14 -7.93 -6.30
C TYR A 148 1.29 -8.86 -6.74
N ARG A 149 1.85 -9.62 -5.80
CA ARG A 149 2.83 -10.69 -5.98
C ARG A 149 2.20 -12.04 -6.34
N GLN A 150 0.89 -12.21 -6.22
CA GLN A 150 0.18 -13.36 -6.76
C GLN A 150 -0.22 -13.10 -8.21
N ASN A 151 0.68 -13.39 -9.16
CA ASN A 151 0.24 -13.73 -10.51
C ASN A 151 -0.31 -15.16 -10.45
N SER A 152 -1.63 -15.31 -10.31
CA SER A 152 -2.45 -16.43 -10.79
C SER A 152 -3.69 -16.61 -9.91
N THR A 153 -4.90 -16.31 -10.37
CA THR A 153 -5.83 -17.31 -10.95
C THR A 153 -5.96 -18.63 -10.18
N THR A 154 -6.51 -18.60 -8.98
CA THR A 154 -7.54 -19.60 -8.64
C THR A 154 -8.79 -18.89 -8.17
N SER A 155 -9.80 -18.95 -9.02
CA SER A 155 -11.18 -18.60 -8.75
C SER A 155 -11.72 -19.49 -7.62
N LYS A 156 -11.67 -18.99 -6.39
CA LYS A 156 -12.74 -19.13 -5.38
C LYS A 156 -12.43 -18.21 -4.21
N ASP A 157 -13.09 -17.05 -4.24
CA ASP A 157 -13.18 -16.08 -3.14
C ASP A 157 -11.92 -15.25 -2.83
N ASN A 158 -11.26 -14.69 -3.85
CA ASN A 158 -10.47 -13.46 -3.67
C ASN A 158 -11.44 -12.28 -3.45
N GLN A 159 -12.13 -12.29 -2.31
CA GLN A 159 -12.92 -11.15 -1.87
C GLN A 159 -11.96 -10.01 -1.57
N LYS A 160 -11.90 -9.05 -2.50
CA LYS A 160 -11.41 -7.71 -2.18
C LYS A 160 -12.27 -7.20 -1.04
N SER A 161 -11.68 -6.99 0.12
CA SER A 161 -12.37 -6.41 1.24
C SER A 161 -11.72 -5.08 1.57
N LEU A 162 -12.56 -4.05 1.57
CA LEU A 162 -12.17 -2.76 2.08
C LEU A 162 -11.90 -2.91 3.57
N GLU A 163 -10.68 -2.61 3.99
CA GLU A 163 -10.28 -2.55 5.39
C GLU A 163 -10.38 -1.13 5.90
N ILE A 164 -11.10 -0.97 7.00
CA ILE A 164 -11.23 0.31 7.70
C ILE A 164 -10.90 0.05 9.15
N GLY A 165 -9.98 0.83 9.71
CA GLY A 165 -9.54 0.59 11.08
C GLY A 165 -8.69 1.69 11.68
N VAL A 166 -8.19 1.37 12.86
CA VAL A 166 -7.24 2.20 13.61
C VAL A 166 -5.93 1.43 13.71
N ASN A 167 -4.84 2.10 13.34
CA ASN A 167 -3.48 1.69 13.63
C ASN A 167 -3.01 2.40 14.90
N TYR A 168 -2.28 1.71 15.75
CA TYR A 168 -1.52 2.25 16.86
C TYR A 168 -0.05 1.96 16.63
N PHE A 169 0.78 2.99 16.57
CA PHE A 169 2.22 2.87 16.44
C PHE A 169 2.82 3.00 17.84
N ALA A 170 3.22 1.87 18.43
CA ALA A 170 3.76 1.88 19.77
C ALA A 170 5.15 2.54 19.78
N PRO A 171 5.56 3.13 20.92
CA PRO A 171 6.95 3.54 21.13
C PRO A 171 7.90 2.41 20.75
N THR A 172 9.11 2.74 20.31
CA THR A 172 10.07 1.78 19.75
C THR A 172 11.15 1.39 20.77
N PRO A 173 10.86 0.56 21.79
CA PRO A 173 11.91 0.08 22.68
C PRO A 173 12.89 -0.77 21.88
N ASN A 174 14.19 -0.54 22.08
CA ASN A 174 15.27 -1.30 21.43
C ASN A 174 15.19 -1.31 19.89
N ASP A 175 14.74 -0.20 19.29
CA ASP A 175 14.57 0.00 17.84
C ASP A 175 13.60 -0.98 17.15
N ILE A 176 12.68 -1.57 17.91
CA ILE A 176 11.62 -2.42 17.37
C ILE A 176 10.39 -1.55 17.06
N LYS A 177 10.12 -1.37 15.77
CA LYS A 177 8.92 -0.68 15.28
C LYS A 177 7.73 -1.63 15.42
N SER A 178 6.77 -1.27 16.25
CA SER A 178 5.59 -2.08 16.54
C SER A 178 4.33 -1.34 16.13
N LYS A 179 3.49 -2.00 15.33
CA LYS A 179 2.21 -1.46 14.86
C LYS A 179 1.10 -2.45 15.17
N TYR A 180 0.04 -1.97 15.81
CA TYR A 180 -1.14 -2.75 16.11
C TYR A 180 -2.31 -2.18 15.33
N SER A 181 -3.17 -3.04 14.79
CA SER A 181 -4.32 -2.60 14.00
C SER A 181 -5.56 -3.33 14.47
N ILE A 182 -6.67 -2.61 14.57
CA ILE A 182 -8.00 -3.17 14.77
C ILE A 182 -8.95 -2.55 13.76
N GLY A 183 -9.87 -3.33 13.22
CA GLY A 183 -10.78 -2.83 12.21
C GLY A 183 -11.74 -3.84 11.65
N PHE A 184 -12.36 -3.45 10.54
CA PHE A 184 -13.29 -4.24 9.77
C PHE A 184 -12.71 -4.45 8.37
N SER A 185 -12.84 -5.67 7.85
CA SER A 185 -12.50 -6.09 6.49
C SER A 185 -13.80 -6.59 5.88
N GLY A 186 -14.48 -5.75 5.10
CA GLY A 186 -15.88 -5.99 4.72
C GLY A 186 -16.78 -6.07 5.97
N LEU A 187 -17.41 -7.23 6.21
CA LEU A 187 -18.26 -7.48 7.38
C LEU A 187 -17.51 -8.17 8.54
N SER A 188 -16.24 -8.50 8.35
CA SER A 188 -15.46 -9.27 9.30
C SER A 188 -14.57 -8.37 10.13
N THR A 189 -14.48 -8.61 11.43
CA THR A 189 -13.54 -7.88 12.28
C THR A 189 -12.15 -8.49 12.17
N PHE A 190 -11.13 -7.69 12.43
CA PHE A 190 -9.76 -8.18 12.56
C PHE A 190 -8.97 -7.41 13.61
N ALA A 191 -7.94 -8.09 14.10
CA ALA A 191 -6.86 -7.50 14.86
C ALA A 191 -5.53 -7.97 14.27
N SER A 192 -4.52 -7.10 14.24
CA SER A 192 -3.19 -7.47 13.78
C SER A 192 -2.10 -6.80 14.58
N ALA A 193 -0.94 -7.45 14.65
CA ALA A 193 0.28 -6.92 15.23
C ALA A 193 1.42 -7.11 14.23
N ARG A 194 2.17 -6.05 13.95
CA ARG A 194 3.30 -6.04 13.03
C ARG A 194 4.52 -5.51 13.77
N TYR A 195 5.63 -6.22 13.63
CA TYR A 195 6.92 -5.90 14.23
C TYR A 195 7.97 -5.82 13.14
N SER A 196 8.81 -4.80 13.17
CA SER A 196 9.96 -4.69 12.26
C SER A 196 11.17 -4.10 12.99
N LYS A 197 12.36 -4.48 12.55
CA LYS A 197 13.61 -3.96 13.10
C LYS A 197 14.62 -3.77 11.98
N ASP A 198 15.34 -2.67 12.04
CA ASP A 198 16.36 -2.31 11.06
C ASP A 198 17.74 -2.77 11.55
N PHE A 199 18.44 -3.58 10.76
CA PHE A 199 19.82 -4.00 11.01
C PHE A 199 20.71 -3.45 9.89
N LYS A 200 21.74 -2.68 10.26
CA LYS A 200 22.75 -2.17 9.32
C LYS A 200 23.98 -3.06 9.39
N ILE A 201 24.29 -3.78 8.32
CA ILE A 201 25.51 -4.60 8.19
C ILE A 201 26.27 -4.12 6.95
N GLN A 202 27.41 -3.46 7.17
CA GLN A 202 28.18 -2.82 6.10
C GLN A 202 27.29 -1.89 5.24
N LYS A 203 27.14 -2.19 3.95
CA LYS A 203 26.30 -1.45 2.99
C LYS A 203 24.88 -2.01 2.85
N TRP A 204 24.52 -3.03 3.64
CA TRP A 204 23.20 -3.64 3.61
C TRP A 204 22.35 -3.18 4.79
N LEU A 205 21.10 -2.86 4.50
CA LEU A 205 20.05 -2.64 5.48
C LEU A 205 19.10 -3.83 5.42
N ILE A 206 19.14 -4.65 6.46
CA ILE A 206 18.33 -5.84 6.60
C ILE A 206 17.15 -5.51 7.52
N GLN A 207 15.94 -5.78 7.06
CA GLN A 207 14.73 -5.48 7.80
C GLN A 207 13.81 -6.70 7.81
N PRO A 208 13.93 -7.59 8.82
CA PRO A 208 12.89 -8.56 9.10
C PRO A 208 11.63 -7.84 9.60
N THR A 209 10.51 -8.30 9.09
CA THR A 209 9.18 -7.86 9.45
C THR A 209 8.31 -9.08 9.70
N GLN A 210 7.64 -9.10 10.83
CA GLN A 210 6.73 -10.16 11.24
C GLN A 210 5.35 -9.56 11.47
N GLN A 211 4.33 -10.18 10.90
CA GLN A 211 2.94 -9.78 11.08
C GLN A 211 2.10 -10.97 11.51
N PHE A 212 1.28 -10.75 12.52
CA PHE A 212 0.24 -11.68 12.96
C PHE A 212 -1.09 -10.99 12.77
N LYS A 213 -2.07 -11.65 12.15
CA LYS A 213 -3.41 -11.11 11.97
C LYS A 213 -4.43 -12.20 12.25
N TYR A 214 -5.41 -11.87 13.08
CA TYR A 214 -6.59 -12.67 13.30
C TYR A 214 -7.80 -11.95 12.71
N SER A 215 -8.62 -12.67 11.93
CA SER A 215 -9.89 -12.17 11.42
C SER A 215 -11.00 -13.19 11.64
N THR A 216 -12.23 -12.72 11.85
CA THR A 216 -13.40 -13.61 11.98
C THR A 216 -13.75 -14.37 10.70
N LYS A 217 -13.17 -14.00 9.54
CA LYS A 217 -13.36 -14.72 8.27
C LYS A 217 -12.29 -15.78 8.00
N SER A 218 -11.03 -15.43 8.24
CA SER A 218 -9.86 -16.21 7.81
C SER A 218 -9.04 -16.79 8.97
N ASP A 219 -9.55 -16.66 10.20
CA ASP A 219 -8.91 -17.01 11.45
C ASP A 219 -7.51 -16.38 11.55
N PHE A 220 -6.52 -17.18 11.92
CA PHE A 220 -5.15 -16.74 12.13
C PHE A 220 -4.34 -16.75 10.82
N SER A 221 -3.54 -15.70 10.67
CA SER A 221 -2.54 -15.57 9.61
C SER A 221 -1.24 -15.03 10.18
N GLU A 222 -0.14 -15.55 9.64
CA GLU A 222 1.21 -15.19 9.97
C GLU A 222 1.94 -14.83 8.68
N GLU A 223 2.62 -13.69 8.65
CA GLU A 223 3.39 -13.25 7.51
C GLU A 223 4.77 -12.74 7.94
N THR A 224 5.81 -13.31 7.36
CA THR A 224 7.20 -12.91 7.54
C THR A 224 7.73 -12.35 6.23
N ASN A 225 8.28 -11.14 6.27
CA ASN A 225 9.04 -10.57 5.17
C ASN A 225 10.44 -10.20 5.66
N ILE A 226 11.48 -10.52 4.89
CA ILE A 226 12.84 -10.05 5.17
C ILE A 226 13.33 -9.29 3.94
N TYR A 227 13.60 -8.00 4.14
CA TYR A 227 14.14 -7.13 3.10
C TYR A 227 15.64 -6.96 3.28
N PHE A 228 16.42 -7.25 2.24
CA PHE A 228 17.84 -6.93 2.17
C PHE A 228 18.00 -5.81 1.16
N ASP A 229 18.20 -4.60 1.67
CA ASP A 229 18.27 -3.37 0.89
C ASP A 229 19.73 -2.94 0.76
N ARG A 230 20.16 -2.65 -0.47
CA ARG A 230 21.47 -2.05 -0.74
C ARG A 230 21.32 -0.95 -1.77
N THR A 231 21.68 0.26 -1.36
CA THR A 231 21.90 1.37 -2.28
C THR A 231 23.15 1.06 -3.11
N LEU A 232 23.02 1.04 -4.44
CA LEU A 232 24.15 0.80 -5.34
C LEU A 232 24.78 2.11 -5.79
N GLU A 233 23.94 3.07 -6.18
CA GLU A 233 24.26 4.45 -6.54
C GLU A 233 23.28 5.39 -5.84
N GLU A 234 23.49 6.71 -5.86
CA GLU A 234 22.65 7.70 -5.17
C GLU A 234 21.15 7.58 -5.51
N LEU A 235 20.84 7.17 -6.74
CA LEU A 235 19.48 7.09 -7.27
C LEU A 235 19.00 5.64 -7.50
N SER A 236 19.70 4.64 -6.95
CA SER A 236 19.37 3.24 -7.19
C SER A 236 19.35 2.37 -5.93
N LEU A 237 18.41 1.44 -5.91
CA LEU A 237 18.18 0.51 -4.81
C LEU A 237 18.08 -0.91 -5.34
N PHE A 238 18.92 -1.80 -4.83
CA PHE A 238 18.74 -3.23 -4.99
C PHE A 238 18.11 -3.81 -3.73
N ARG A 239 17.05 -4.61 -3.92
CA ARG A 239 16.28 -5.24 -2.85
C ARG A 239 16.15 -6.73 -3.13
N THR A 240 16.61 -7.54 -2.19
CA THR A 240 16.20 -8.96 -2.10
C THR A 240 15.09 -9.06 -1.07
N THR A 241 13.96 -9.67 -1.43
CA THR A 241 12.84 -9.92 -0.52
C THR A 241 12.66 -11.42 -0.34
N LEU A 242 12.67 -11.87 0.91
CA LEU A 242 12.18 -13.18 1.31
C LEU A 242 10.79 -13.01 1.91
N HIS A 243 9.85 -13.84 1.50
CA HIS A 243 8.46 -13.80 1.96
C HIS A 243 8.03 -15.20 2.40
N ARG A 244 7.27 -15.28 3.48
CA ARG A 244 6.55 -16.47 3.94
C ARG A 244 5.21 -16.05 4.52
N LYS A 245 4.12 -16.71 4.12
CA LYS A 245 2.79 -16.50 4.68
C LYS A 245 2.14 -17.83 5.02
N THR A 246 1.46 -17.90 6.16
CA THR A 246 0.62 -19.03 6.55
C THR A 246 -0.73 -18.48 6.99
N GLN A 247 -1.81 -19.14 6.60
CA GLN A 247 -3.17 -18.74 6.95
C GLN A 247 -3.99 -20.00 7.19
N SER A 248 -4.76 -20.05 8.28
CA SER A 248 -5.49 -21.26 8.67
C SER A 248 -6.42 -21.79 7.57
N SER A 249 -7.03 -20.90 6.80
CA SER A 249 -7.96 -21.26 5.72
C SER A 249 -7.28 -21.71 4.41
N ILE A 250 -5.95 -21.65 4.33
CA ILE A 250 -5.17 -21.98 3.12
C ILE A 250 -4.25 -23.17 3.44
N ALA A 251 -4.28 -24.21 2.63
CA ALA A 251 -3.43 -25.36 2.83
C ALA A 251 -1.95 -25.01 2.59
N GLY A 252 -1.09 -25.44 3.51
CA GLY A 252 0.35 -25.23 3.39
C GLY A 252 0.77 -23.83 3.84
N PHE A 253 1.82 -23.33 3.21
CA PHE A 253 2.33 -21.98 3.42
C PHE A 253 2.85 -21.45 2.10
N ASP A 254 2.59 -20.17 1.85
CA ASP A 254 3.15 -19.44 0.72
C ASP A 254 4.56 -18.99 1.04
N TYR A 255 5.41 -18.94 0.03
CA TYR A 255 6.75 -18.41 0.14
C TYR A 255 7.19 -17.79 -1.18
N ALA A 256 8.05 -16.77 -1.08
CA ALA A 256 8.58 -16.13 -2.25
C ALA A 256 10.00 -15.61 -2.06
N LEU A 257 10.72 -15.55 -3.16
CA LEU A 257 11.97 -14.84 -3.32
C LEU A 257 11.79 -13.81 -4.43
N ALA A 258 12.16 -12.56 -4.18
CA ALA A 258 12.15 -11.52 -5.20
C ALA A 258 13.46 -10.74 -5.20
N PHE A 259 14.00 -10.52 -6.40
CA PHE A 259 15.09 -9.60 -6.66
C PHE A 259 14.53 -8.40 -7.40
N SER A 260 14.65 -7.22 -6.80
CA SER A 260 14.16 -5.97 -7.38
C SER A 260 15.28 -4.96 -7.46
N TYR A 261 15.45 -4.37 -8.64
CA TYR A 261 16.30 -3.22 -8.86
C TYR A 261 15.43 -2.02 -9.18
N TYR A 262 15.65 -0.90 -8.48
CA TYR A 262 14.95 0.36 -8.65
C TYR A 262 15.95 1.44 -9.04
N LEU A 263 15.57 2.30 -9.97
CA LEU A 263 16.35 3.43 -10.44
C LEU A 263 15.43 4.65 -10.59
N THR A 264 15.76 5.76 -9.93
CA THR A 264 15.00 7.02 -10.02
C THR A 264 15.87 8.12 -10.62
N PRO A 265 16.10 8.14 -11.95
CA PRO A 265 17.04 9.07 -12.57
C PRO A 265 16.60 10.55 -12.46
N SER A 266 15.35 10.79 -12.06
CA SER A 266 14.85 12.13 -11.75
C SER A 266 13.71 12.04 -10.75
N SER A 267 13.35 13.15 -10.11
CA SER A 267 12.18 13.23 -9.21
C SER A 267 10.82 12.95 -9.88
N LYS A 268 10.78 12.78 -11.22
CA LYS A 268 9.56 12.54 -11.99
C LYS A 268 9.53 11.17 -12.66
N LYS A 269 10.63 10.41 -12.67
CA LYS A 269 10.75 9.16 -13.43
C LYS A 269 11.42 8.10 -12.57
N GLY A 270 10.91 6.89 -12.64
CA GLY A 270 11.53 5.73 -12.04
C GLY A 270 11.33 4.49 -12.90
N PHE A 271 12.32 3.62 -12.83
CA PHE A 271 12.33 2.33 -13.48
C PHE A 271 12.53 1.27 -12.41
N SER A 272 11.86 0.13 -12.56
CA SER A 272 12.19 -1.04 -11.78
C SER A 272 12.23 -2.30 -12.62
N PHE A 273 13.08 -3.22 -12.22
CA PHE A 273 13.16 -4.57 -12.75
C PHE A 273 12.98 -5.52 -11.58
N THR A 274 12.04 -6.45 -11.68
CA THR A 274 11.77 -7.44 -10.63
C THR A 274 11.72 -8.84 -11.22
N GLN A 275 12.53 -9.73 -10.67
CA GLN A 275 12.42 -11.17 -10.85
C GLN A 275 11.85 -11.78 -9.57
N GLN A 276 10.81 -12.59 -9.71
CA GLN A 276 10.11 -13.22 -8.59
C GLN A 276 9.97 -14.73 -8.81
N PHE A 277 10.03 -15.44 -7.68
CA PHE A 277 9.77 -16.86 -7.55
C PHE A 277 8.71 -17.01 -6.47
N TRP A 278 7.52 -17.49 -6.83
CA TRP A 278 6.41 -17.70 -5.89
C TRP A 278 6.10 -19.17 -5.77
N GLY A 279 5.84 -19.66 -4.57
CA GLY A 279 5.46 -21.04 -4.34
C GLY A 279 4.53 -21.20 -3.15
N ASN A 280 3.88 -22.36 -3.09
CA ASN A 280 3.12 -22.81 -1.94
C ASN A 280 3.50 -24.27 -1.66
N SER A 281 3.56 -24.67 -0.39
CA SER A 281 3.98 -26.02 -0.01
C SER A 281 2.95 -27.12 -0.29
N LYS A 282 1.69 -26.74 -0.53
CA LYS A 282 0.55 -27.61 -0.88
C LYS A 282 -0.30 -26.99 -1.99
N TYR A 283 0.36 -26.43 -3.01
CA TYR A 283 -0.28 -25.74 -4.13
C TYR A 283 -1.21 -26.68 -4.91
N THR A 284 -2.38 -26.19 -5.32
CA THR A 284 -3.34 -26.91 -6.17
C THR A 284 -4.00 -25.94 -7.14
N CYS A 285 -4.24 -26.37 -8.38
CA CYS A 285 -5.03 -25.62 -9.36
C CYS A 285 -5.90 -26.55 -10.22
N ASP A 286 -6.86 -25.99 -10.94
CA ASP A 286 -7.80 -26.76 -11.76
C ASP A 286 -7.09 -27.57 -12.86
N ALA A 287 -6.03 -27.01 -13.45
CA ALA A 287 -5.22 -27.67 -14.48
C ALA A 287 -4.34 -28.81 -13.94
N ALA A 288 -3.93 -28.74 -12.66
CA ALA A 288 -3.10 -29.73 -11.99
C ALA A 288 -3.61 -29.96 -10.56
N PRO A 289 -4.66 -30.79 -10.39
CA PRO A 289 -5.36 -30.92 -9.10
C PRO A 289 -4.57 -31.67 -8.04
N ARG A 290 -3.46 -32.31 -8.42
CA ARG A 290 -2.55 -32.97 -7.47
C ARG A 290 -1.76 -31.91 -6.71
N GLN A 291 -1.72 -32.05 -5.39
CA GLN A 291 -0.92 -31.20 -4.52
C GLN A 291 0.53 -31.14 -4.99
N PHE A 292 1.06 -29.93 -5.05
CA PHE A 292 2.42 -29.64 -5.46
C PHE A 292 3.12 -28.78 -4.39
N GLY A 293 4.30 -29.22 -3.96
CA GLY A 293 5.17 -28.43 -3.09
C GLY A 293 6.34 -27.89 -3.91
N GLY A 294 6.32 -26.61 -4.23
CA GLY A 294 7.38 -26.01 -5.05
C GLY A 294 7.03 -24.61 -5.54
N ILE A 295 7.87 -24.09 -6.43
CA ILE A 295 7.65 -22.81 -7.11
C ILE A 295 6.52 -22.98 -8.13
N SER A 296 5.40 -22.31 -7.89
CA SER A 296 4.23 -22.29 -8.77
C SER A 296 4.33 -21.21 -9.85
N ASP A 297 4.99 -20.07 -9.57
CA ASP A 297 5.22 -19.00 -10.55
C ASP A 297 6.68 -18.58 -10.63
N TYR A 298 7.14 -18.37 -11.85
CA TYR A 298 8.34 -17.59 -12.15
C TYR A 298 7.89 -16.35 -12.92
N SER A 299 8.13 -15.16 -12.37
CA SER A 299 7.69 -13.94 -13.05
C SER A 299 8.77 -12.87 -13.12
N THR A 300 8.80 -12.18 -14.24
CA THR A 300 9.71 -11.08 -14.51
C THR A 300 8.87 -9.87 -14.90
N PHE A 301 9.14 -8.74 -14.28
CA PHE A 301 8.48 -7.48 -14.58
C PHE A 301 9.49 -6.36 -14.75
N VAL A 302 9.24 -5.53 -15.76
CA VAL A 302 9.85 -4.20 -15.86
C VAL A 302 8.74 -3.21 -15.57
N SER A 303 9.02 -2.17 -14.80
CA SER A 303 8.08 -1.08 -14.57
C SER A 303 8.73 0.24 -14.96
N TRP A 304 7.97 1.05 -15.68
CA TRP A 304 8.28 2.44 -15.93
C TRP A 304 7.18 3.29 -15.31
N ARG A 305 7.57 4.04 -14.28
CA ARG A 305 6.69 4.91 -13.50
C ARG A 305 7.10 6.36 -13.73
N GLN A 306 6.14 7.23 -14.01
CA GLN A 306 6.42 8.64 -14.23
C GLN A 306 5.27 9.55 -13.79
N ASN A 307 5.61 10.73 -13.26
CA ASN A 307 4.63 11.78 -12.99
C ASN A 307 4.19 12.45 -14.30
N ILE A 308 2.89 12.50 -14.58
CA ILE A 308 2.35 13.24 -15.74
C ILE A 308 1.71 14.52 -15.26
N PHE A 309 1.97 15.62 -15.98
CA PHE A 309 1.39 16.95 -15.75
C PHE A 309 1.82 17.59 -14.42
N ARG A 310 1.67 16.90 -13.28
CA ARG A 310 1.90 17.35 -11.91
C ARG A 310 2.46 16.24 -11.03
N LYS A 311 2.95 16.60 -9.84
CA LYS A 311 3.53 15.62 -8.87
C LYS A 311 2.51 14.66 -8.26
N TRP A 312 1.23 15.00 -8.32
CA TRP A 312 0.13 14.25 -7.70
C TRP A 312 -0.57 13.26 -8.64
N ILE A 313 -0.20 13.25 -9.93
CA ILE A 313 -0.66 12.25 -10.91
C ILE A 313 0.55 11.46 -11.38
N THR A 314 0.49 10.14 -11.22
CA THR A 314 1.53 9.23 -11.67
C THR A 314 0.92 8.17 -12.55
N TYR A 315 1.57 7.82 -13.64
CA TYR A 315 1.25 6.60 -14.38
C TYR A 315 2.37 5.59 -14.28
N GLU A 316 2.02 4.33 -14.44
CA GLU A 316 2.96 3.23 -14.46
C GLU A 316 2.57 2.21 -15.53
N ILE A 317 3.54 1.86 -16.37
CA ILE A 317 3.41 0.76 -17.33
C ILE A 317 4.34 -0.34 -16.86
N GLN A 318 3.80 -1.54 -16.69
CA GLN A 318 4.53 -2.69 -16.19
C GLN A 318 4.34 -3.90 -17.12
N PRO A 319 5.16 -4.04 -18.19
CA PRO A 319 5.24 -5.28 -18.93
C PRO A 319 5.93 -6.38 -18.12
N GLY A 320 5.53 -7.61 -18.36
CA GLY A 320 6.16 -8.76 -17.75
C GLY A 320 5.75 -10.08 -18.39
N VAL A 321 6.34 -11.14 -17.88
CA VAL A 321 6.03 -12.51 -18.23
C VAL A 321 5.91 -13.32 -16.96
N SER A 322 4.92 -14.20 -16.89
CA SER A 322 4.72 -15.17 -15.83
C SER A 322 4.73 -16.57 -16.42
N PHE A 323 5.43 -17.49 -15.77
CA PHE A 323 5.44 -18.90 -16.10
C PHE A 323 4.77 -19.62 -14.96
N HIS A 324 3.45 -19.56 -14.94
CA HIS A 324 2.67 -20.11 -13.86
C HIS A 324 2.30 -21.58 -14.11
N ARG A 325 2.27 -22.38 -13.05
CA ARG A 325 1.98 -23.82 -13.09
C ARG A 325 0.59 -24.12 -13.63
N GLU A 326 -0.40 -23.26 -13.39
CA GLU A 326 -1.75 -23.43 -13.95
C GLU A 326 -1.80 -23.47 -15.49
N HIS A 327 -0.73 -22.97 -16.12
CA HIS A 327 -0.56 -22.93 -17.57
C HIS A 327 0.56 -23.86 -18.04
N ASP A 328 0.91 -24.88 -17.25
CA ASP A 328 2.03 -25.79 -17.49
C ASP A 328 3.37 -25.06 -17.66
N TYR A 329 3.57 -23.95 -16.94
CA TYR A 329 4.74 -23.06 -17.09
C TYR A 329 4.93 -22.52 -18.52
N LYS A 330 3.87 -22.50 -19.34
CA LYS A 330 3.92 -21.78 -20.63
C LYS A 330 3.88 -20.27 -20.36
N PRO A 331 4.60 -19.45 -21.15
CA PRO A 331 4.67 -18.01 -20.94
C PRO A 331 3.29 -17.38 -21.01
N ASN A 332 2.93 -16.63 -19.98
CA ASN A 332 1.83 -15.68 -19.96
C ASN A 332 2.42 -14.27 -20.07
N GLN A 333 2.26 -13.61 -21.22
CA GLN A 333 2.65 -12.20 -21.35
C GLN A 333 1.64 -11.32 -20.62
N ILE A 334 2.14 -10.39 -19.82
CA ILE A 334 1.33 -9.52 -18.97
C ILE A 334 1.73 -8.07 -19.26
N VAL A 335 0.76 -7.20 -19.47
CA VAL A 335 0.97 -5.74 -19.50
C VAL A 335 0.01 -5.10 -18.52
N ARG A 336 0.55 -4.43 -17.51
CA ARG A 336 -0.24 -3.67 -16.54
C ARG A 336 -0.09 -2.18 -16.78
N PHE A 337 -1.19 -1.47 -16.65
CA PHE A 337 -1.24 -0.02 -16.68
C PHE A 337 -1.90 0.49 -15.40
N TYR A 338 -1.30 1.52 -14.79
CA TYR A 338 -1.85 2.18 -13.62
C TYR A 338 -1.80 3.70 -13.78
N VAL A 339 -2.79 4.37 -13.18
CA VAL A 339 -2.80 5.79 -12.90
C VAL A 339 -3.11 5.97 -11.42
N ASP A 340 -2.20 6.61 -10.71
CA ASP A 340 -2.31 6.96 -9.30
C ASP A 340 -2.59 8.46 -9.16
N PHE A 341 -3.59 8.78 -8.33
CA PHE A 341 -3.87 10.14 -7.88
C PHE A 341 -3.57 10.24 -6.38
N TYR A 342 -2.79 11.25 -6.00
CA TYR A 342 -2.40 11.51 -4.62
C TYR A 342 -3.00 12.83 -4.12
N PHE A 343 -3.56 12.81 -2.92
CA PHE A 343 -4.09 14.00 -2.23
C PHE A 343 -3.60 14.03 -0.78
N GLY A 344 -3.50 15.23 -0.20
CA GLY A 344 -2.99 15.47 1.15
C GLY A 344 -1.50 15.81 1.18
N ASN A 345 -0.83 15.51 2.30
CA ASN A 345 0.60 15.76 2.48
C ASN A 345 1.38 14.59 1.88
N ILE A 346 1.76 14.76 0.61
CA ILE A 346 2.45 13.76 -0.21
C ILE A 346 3.93 13.69 0.14
#